data_AF-A0A936PSX8-F1
#
_entry.id   AF-A0A936PSX8-F1
#
_cell.length_a   1.000
_cell.length_b   1.000
_cell.length_c   1.000
_cell.angle_alpha   90.00
_cell.angle_beta   90.00
_cell.angle_gamma   90.00
#
_symmetry.space_group_name_H-M   'P 1'
#
loop_
_entity.id
_entity.type
_entity.pdbx_description
1 polymer ?
#
loop_
_entity_poly.entity_id
_entity_poly.type
_entity_poly.pdbx_seq_one_letter_code
_entity_poly.pdbx_strand_id
1 'polypeptide(L)'
;MATTAAELMLSLLHEGAVPYLKGDEVALRGGGRSLPPALLAELKTRREELHELLVRGVGLPLAQEDWPADALMEFEERAAIMEIDGGLKRPKAEASAAVATRVWWARGRVEG
;
A
#
# COMPACT_ATOMS: atom_id res chain seq x y z
N MET A 1 -20.09 -4.13 9.66
CA MET A 1 -19.08 -3.52 10.55
C MET A 1 -18.56 -2.27 9.85
N ALA A 2 -18.25 -1.19 10.57
CA ALA A 2 -17.70 0.02 9.95
C ALA A 2 -16.22 -0.21 9.64
N THR A 3 -15.81 -0.05 8.37
CA THR A 3 -14.44 -0.26 7.89
C THR A 3 -13.50 0.72 8.56
N THR A 4 -12.54 0.34 9.41
CA THR A 4 -11.57 1.27 10.04
C THR A 4 -10.63 1.92 9.00
N ALA A 5 -9.93 3.01 9.36
CA ALA A 5 -8.94 3.62 8.46
C ALA A 5 -7.79 2.67 8.08
N ALA A 6 -7.40 1.77 8.99
CA ALA A 6 -6.43 0.72 8.72
C ALA A 6 -6.97 -0.31 7.70
N GLU A 7 -8.20 -0.79 7.88
CA GLU A 7 -8.86 -1.69 6.93
C GLU A 7 -9.05 -1.03 5.55
N LEU A 8 -9.40 0.25 5.53
CA LEU A 8 -9.48 1.06 4.31
C LEU A 8 -8.13 1.12 3.61
N MET A 9 -7.05 1.42 4.34
CA MET A 9 -5.70 1.47 3.79
C MET A 9 -5.28 0.13 3.16
N LEU A 10 -5.52 -0.98 3.86
CA LEU A 10 -5.21 -2.32 3.35
C LEU A 10 -6.05 -2.66 2.11
N SER A 11 -7.32 -2.26 2.10
CA SER A 11 -8.22 -2.47 0.96
C SER A 11 -7.78 -1.68 -0.28
N LEU A 12 -7.36 -0.42 -0.10
CA LEU A 12 -6.79 0.40 -1.17
C LEU A 12 -5.54 -0.26 -1.77
N LEU A 13 -4.62 -0.69 -0.91
CA LEU A 13 -3.39 -1.36 -1.35
C LEU A 13 -3.67 -2.67 -2.09
N HIS A 14 -4.67 -3.44 -1.66
CA HIS A 14 -5.07 -4.68 -2.33
C HIS A 14 -5.62 -4.42 -3.74
N GLU A 15 -6.36 -3.32 -3.92
CA GLU A 15 -6.82 -2.85 -5.24
C GLU A 15 -5.70 -2.18 -6.08
N GLY A 16 -4.47 -2.16 -5.58
CA GLY A 16 -3.33 -1.51 -6.24
C GLY A 16 -3.42 0.02 -6.24
N ALA A 17 -4.23 0.61 -5.37
CA ALA A 17 -4.26 2.04 -5.11
C ALA A 17 -3.39 2.35 -3.88
N VAL A 18 -2.30 3.06 -4.09
CA VAL A 18 -1.36 3.43 -3.05
C VAL A 18 -1.76 4.79 -2.46
N PRO A 19 -2.23 4.85 -1.20
CA PRO A 19 -2.41 6.11 -0.51
C PRO A 19 -1.07 6.72 -0.11
N TYR A 20 -0.91 8.02 -0.30
CA TYR A 20 0.29 8.78 0.06
C TYR A 20 -0.07 10.22 0.41
N LEU A 21 0.83 10.91 1.12
CA LEU A 21 0.70 12.34 1.41
C LEU A 21 1.22 13.17 0.24
N LYS A 22 0.38 14.08 -0.26
CA LYS A 22 0.75 15.13 -1.21
C LYS A 22 0.65 16.47 -0.50
N GLY A 23 1.72 16.87 0.18
CA GLY A 23 1.63 17.93 1.18
C GLY A 23 0.80 17.43 2.37
N ASP A 24 -0.24 18.18 2.74
CA ASP A 24 -1.16 17.84 3.84
C ASP A 24 -2.41 17.08 3.37
N GLU A 25 -2.47 16.68 2.10
CA GLU A 25 -3.61 15.97 1.54
C GLU A 25 -3.32 14.50 1.28
N VAL A 26 -4.32 13.65 1.54
CA VAL A 26 -4.30 12.24 1.11
C VAL A 26 -4.58 12.15 -0.38
N ALA A 27 -3.62 11.64 -1.14
CA ALA A 27 -3.71 11.35 -2.57
C ALA A 27 -3.57 9.84 -2.82
N LEU A 28 -4.04 9.39 -3.99
CA LEU A 28 -3.93 8.01 -4.43
C LEU A 28 -3.12 7.90 -5.72
N ARG A 29 -2.26 6.88 -5.83
CA ARG A 29 -1.54 6.53 -7.07
C ARG A 29 -1.88 5.10 -7.45
N GLY A 30 -2.12 4.86 -8.74
CA GLY A 30 -2.52 3.53 -9.23
C GLY A 30 -4.04 3.35 -9.20
N GLY A 31 -4.49 2.09 -9.12
CA GLY A 31 -5.90 1.72 -9.33
C GLY A 31 -6.22 1.52 -10.80
N GLY A 32 -5.77 0.39 -11.37
CA GLY A 32 -5.93 0.05 -12.80
C GLY A 32 -7.38 -0.17 -13.26
N ARG A 33 -8.33 -0.15 -12.32
CA ARG A 33 -9.77 -0.05 -12.53
C ARG A 33 -10.30 0.94 -11.52
N SER A 34 -11.33 1.70 -11.88
CA SER A 34 -12.05 2.58 -10.96
C SER A 34 -12.22 1.87 -9.61
N LEU A 35 -11.74 2.48 -8.54
CA LEU A 35 -11.91 1.93 -7.19
C LEU A 35 -13.40 1.61 -6.96
N PRO A 36 -13.72 0.52 -6.23
CA PRO A 36 -15.10 0.19 -5.92
C PRO A 36 -15.83 1.38 -5.29
N PRO A 37 -17.09 1.68 -5.68
CA PRO A 37 -17.83 2.82 -5.13
C PRO A 37 -17.92 2.83 -3.60
N ALA A 38 -18.01 1.65 -2.98
CA ALA A 38 -17.99 1.49 -1.54
C ALA A 38 -16.67 1.99 -0.93
N LEU A 39 -15.54 1.67 -1.56
CA LEU A 39 -14.21 2.10 -1.09
C LEU A 39 -14.02 3.61 -1.24
N LEU A 40 -14.56 4.20 -2.32
CA LEU A 40 -14.58 5.65 -2.49
C LEU A 40 -15.45 6.36 -1.44
N ALA A 41 -16.57 5.75 -1.02
CA ALA A 41 -17.41 6.29 0.05
C ALA A 41 -16.66 6.24 1.40
N GLU A 42 -16.03 5.12 1.72
CA GLU A 42 -15.22 4.97 2.95
C GLU A 42 -14.04 5.94 2.96
N LEU A 43 -13.37 6.15 1.83
CA LEU A 43 -12.28 7.12 1.70
C LEU A 43 -12.73 8.55 2.01
N LYS A 44 -13.94 8.94 1.59
CA LYS A 44 -14.50 10.26 1.91
C LYS A 44 -14.78 10.39 3.41
N THR A 45 -15.32 9.34 4.02
CA THR A 45 -15.68 9.32 5.45
C THR A 45 -14.44 9.35 6.35
N ARG A 46 -13.35 8.68 5.94
CA ARG A 46 -12.19 8.41 6.82
C ARG A 46 -10.91 9.07 6.36
N ARG A 47 -11.02 10.12 5.56
CA ARG A 47 -9.85 10.79 4.96
C ARG A 47 -8.88 11.30 6.01
N GLU A 48 -9.40 11.87 7.10
CA GLU A 48 -8.62 12.43 8.21
C GLU A 48 -7.91 11.33 9.01
N GLU A 49 -8.61 10.27 9.40
CA GLU A 49 -8.00 9.11 10.06
C GLU A 49 -6.91 8.46 9.17
N LEU A 50 -7.15 8.37 7.86
CA LEU A 50 -6.15 7.85 6.91
C LEU A 50 -4.95 8.79 6.80
N HIS A 51 -5.16 10.11 6.84
CA HIS A 51 -4.08 11.10 6.89
C HIS A 51 -3.19 10.87 8.11
N GLU A 52 -3.77 10.73 9.30
CA GLU A 52 -3.03 10.48 10.54
C GLU A 52 -2.19 9.20 10.48
N LEU A 53 -2.72 8.12 9.91
CA LEU A 53 -1.95 6.88 9.70
C LEU A 53 -0.75 7.11 8.78
N LEU A 54 -0.91 7.86 7.70
CA LEU A 54 0.17 8.16 6.77
C LEU A 54 1.25 9.04 7.42
N VAL A 55 0.85 10.05 8.21
CA VAL A 55 1.78 10.89 8.99
C VAL A 55 2.59 10.05 9.99
N ARG A 56 1.98 9.02 10.59
CA ARG A 56 2.64 8.07 11.49
C ARG A 56 3.56 7.07 10.79
N GLY A 57 3.67 7.11 9.46
CA GLY A 57 4.54 6.21 8.68
C GLY A 57 3.96 4.80 8.48
N VAL A 58 2.64 4.63 8.64
CA VAL A 58 1.96 3.34 8.38
C VAL A 58 2.00 2.99 6.88
N GLY A 59 2.08 3.99 6.00
CA GLY A 59 2.32 3.81 4.57
C GLY A 59 3.77 3.95 4.19
N LEU A 60 4.21 3.16 3.21
CA LEU A 60 5.50 3.38 2.56
C LEU A 60 5.45 4.57 1.60
N PRO A 61 6.55 5.33 1.46
CA PRO A 61 6.68 6.39 0.46
C PRO A 61 6.34 5.91 -0.96
N LEU A 62 5.91 6.82 -1.84
CA LEU A 62 5.53 6.44 -3.18
C LEU A 62 6.72 5.97 -4.02
N ALA A 63 7.84 6.70 -3.92
CA ALA A 63 9.10 6.32 -4.55
C ALA A 63 9.74 5.18 -3.75
N GLN A 64 10.17 4.13 -4.45
CA GLN A 64 10.77 2.96 -3.81
C GLN A 64 12.15 3.27 -3.21
N GLU A 65 12.90 4.19 -3.81
CA GLU A 65 14.20 4.66 -3.30
C GLU A 65 14.14 5.28 -1.90
N ASP A 66 12.97 5.77 -1.49
CA ASP A 66 12.73 6.34 -0.16
C ASP A 66 12.28 5.29 0.86
N TRP A 67 12.20 4.01 0.48
CA TRP A 67 11.73 2.97 1.38
C TRP A 67 12.78 2.69 2.47
N PRO A 68 12.33 2.45 3.72
CA PRO A 68 13.20 1.95 4.77
C PRO A 68 13.89 0.64 4.36
N ALA A 69 15.09 0.40 4.90
CA ALA A 69 15.94 -0.72 4.50
C ALA A 69 15.28 -2.10 4.72
N ASP A 70 14.50 -2.25 5.78
CA ASP A 70 13.72 -3.45 6.07
C ASP A 70 12.62 -3.69 5.03
N ALA A 71 11.92 -2.64 4.59
CA ALA A 71 10.96 -2.74 3.49
C ALA A 71 11.63 -3.06 2.15
N LEU A 72 12.81 -2.49 1.87
CA LEU A 72 13.57 -2.80 0.65
C LEU A 72 14.01 -4.27 0.62
N MET A 73 14.54 -4.77 1.74
CA MET A 73 14.94 -6.17 1.86
C MET A 73 13.76 -7.12 1.63
N GLU A 74 12.61 -6.85 2.27
CA GLU A 74 11.39 -7.64 2.08
C GLU A 74 10.88 -7.60 0.63
N PHE A 75 10.98 -6.44 -0.01
CA PHE A 75 10.64 -6.28 -1.43
C PHE A 75 11.53 -7.14 -2.33
N GLU A 76 12.85 -7.08 -2.15
CA GLU A 76 13.81 -7.83 -2.96
C GLU A 76 13.60 -9.33 -2.83
N GLU A 77 13.41 -9.81 -1.60
CA GLU A 77 13.11 -11.22 -1.32
C GLU A 77 11.81 -11.65 -2.02
N ARG A 78 10.73 -10.87 -1.88
CA ARG A 78 9.45 -11.17 -2.53
C ARG A 78 9.54 -11.14 -4.05
N ALA A 79 10.26 -10.17 -4.62
CA ALA A 79 10.44 -10.08 -6.05
C ALA A 79 11.20 -11.30 -6.58
N ALA A 80 12.21 -11.78 -5.86
CA ALA A 80 12.95 -12.99 -6.21
C ALA A 80 12.05 -14.25 -6.15
N ILE A 81 11.26 -14.42 -5.08
CA ILE A 81 10.31 -15.54 -4.95
C ILE A 81 9.29 -15.52 -6.10
N MET A 82 8.70 -14.36 -6.38
CA MET A 82 7.68 -14.23 -7.44
C MET A 82 8.26 -14.48 -8.85
N GLU A 83 9.53 -14.15 -9.08
CA GLU A 83 10.20 -14.45 -10.34
C GLU A 83 10.55 -15.93 -10.46
N ILE A 84 11.29 -16.47 -9.49
CA ILE A 84 11.90 -17.80 -9.56
C ILE A 84 10.84 -18.88 -9.34
N ASP A 85 10.11 -18.79 -8.23
CA ASP A 85 9.13 -19.81 -7.84
C ASP A 85 7.76 -19.54 -8.49
N GLY A 86 7.40 -18.25 -8.64
CA GLY A 86 6.14 -17.83 -9.25
C GLY A 86 6.15 -17.80 -10.78
N GLY A 87 7.31 -17.95 -11.42
CA GLY A 87 7.47 -17.94 -12.88
C GLY A 87 7.10 -16.61 -13.54
N LEU A 88 7.03 -15.51 -12.79
CA LEU A 88 6.75 -14.18 -13.34
C LEU A 88 8.02 -13.57 -13.95
N LYS A 89 7.89 -12.81 -15.04
CA LYS A 89 9.01 -11.98 -15.52
C LYS A 89 9.31 -10.89 -14.49
N ARG A 90 10.59 -10.55 -14.32
CA ARG A 90 11.09 -9.55 -13.35
C ARG A 90 10.19 -8.30 -13.18
N PRO A 91 9.77 -7.57 -14.24
CA PRO A 91 8.94 -6.38 -14.05
C PRO A 91 7.57 -6.66 -13.42
N LYS A 92 6.98 -7.82 -13.71
CA LYS A 92 5.69 -8.23 -13.11
C LYS A 92 5.89 -8.74 -11.69
N ALA A 93 6.98 -9.46 -11.43
CA ALA A 93 7.35 -9.88 -10.09
C ALA A 93 7.56 -8.67 -9.17
N GLU A 94 8.31 -7.65 -9.61
CA GLU A 94 8.53 -6.40 -8.86
C GLU A 94 7.22 -5.66 -8.60
N ALA A 95 6.34 -5.53 -9.60
CA ALA A 95 5.05 -4.88 -9.41
C ALA A 95 4.19 -5.59 -8.34
N SER A 96 4.14 -6.93 -8.37
CA SER A 96 3.44 -7.72 -7.37
C SER A 96 4.10 -7.67 -5.99
N ALA A 97 5.43 -7.70 -5.94
CA ALA A 97 6.22 -7.61 -4.71
C ALA A 97 6.06 -6.25 -4.04
N ALA A 98 6.01 -5.16 -4.81
CA ALA A 98 5.79 -3.82 -4.28
C ALA A 98 4.43 -3.70 -3.58
N VAL A 99 3.36 -4.27 -4.16
CA VAL A 99 2.04 -4.31 -3.52
C VAL A 99 2.08 -5.15 -2.24
N ALA A 100 2.64 -6.36 -2.31
CA ALA A 100 2.73 -7.26 -1.15
C ALA A 100 3.52 -6.65 0.02
N THR A 101 4.63 -5.96 -0.29
CA THR A 101 5.49 -5.31 0.71
C THR A 101 4.76 -4.14 1.38
N ARG A 102 4.01 -3.33 0.63
CA ARG A 102 3.18 -2.26 1.22
C ARG A 102 2.12 -2.80 2.17
N VAL A 103 1.46 -3.90 1.81
CA VAL A 103 0.46 -4.55 2.67
C VAL A 103 1.12 -5.08 3.94
N TRP A 104 2.26 -5.78 3.82
CA TRP A 104 3.02 -6.30 4.96
C TRP A 104 3.45 -5.18 5.91
N TRP A 105 4.03 -4.10 5.36
CA TRP A 105 4.48 -2.93 6.11
C TRP A 105 3.36 -2.27 6.91
N ALA A 106 2.22 -2.04 6.24
CA ALA A 106 1.06 -1.41 6.85
C ALA A 106 0.50 -2.29 7.98
N ARG A 107 0.37 -3.61 7.76
CA ARG A 107 -0.10 -4.55 8.79
C ARG A 107 0.76 -4.51 10.05
N GLY A 108 2.08 -4.57 9.89
CA GLY A 108 3.02 -4.53 11.01
C GLY A 108 2.96 -3.24 11.85
N ARG A 109 2.32 -2.18 11.36
CA ARG A 109 2.20 -0.87 12.03
C ARG A 109 0.80 -0.51 12.51
N VAL A 110 -0.21 -1.23 12.04
CA VAL A 110 -1.60 -1.07 12.54
C VAL A 110 -1.94 -2.11 13.60
N GLU A 111 -1.25 -3.27 13.60
CA GLU A 111 -1.44 -4.35 14.58
C GLU A 111 -0.44 -4.33 15.74
N GLY A 112 0.69 -3.63 15.59
CA GLY A 112 1.73 -3.48 16.62
C GLY A 112 1.56 -2.21 17.44
#